data_AF-A0A968J0C7-F1
#
_entry.id   AF-A0A968J0C7-F1
#
_cell.length_a   1.000
_cell.length_b   1.000
_cell.length_c   1.000
_cell.angle_alpha   90.00
_cell.angle_beta   90.00
_cell.angle_gamma   90.00
#
_symmetry.space_group_name_H-M   'P 1'
#
loop_
_entity.id
_entity.type
_entity.pdbx_description
1 polymer ?
#
loop_
_entity_poly.entity_id
_entity_poly.type
_entity_poly.pdbx_seq_one_letter_code
_entity_poly.pdbx_strand_id
1 'polypeptide(L)'
;MAILIYGTLTTLIPASAASLIAIALLNHQGNTAILLGDSLVTYIVILLILIGIWERAVRRKLMMRQEVLPQMPASAFGKLILAIPATQFILAIALWQTVLTRQVEWRGITYQIKGPWDIKLLEYFPYRYLKRTNPKTSL
;
A
#
# COMPACT_ATOMS: atom_id res chain seq x y z
N MET A 1 -16.09 5.79 -4.19
CA MET A 1 -16.05 6.81 -3.10
C MET A 1 -15.64 6.22 -1.75
N ALA A 2 -16.25 5.13 -1.26
CA ALA A 2 -15.91 4.55 0.05
C ALA A 2 -14.41 4.23 0.24
N ILE A 3 -13.75 3.67 -0.78
CA ILE A 3 -12.30 3.35 -0.74
C ILE A 3 -11.44 4.62 -0.64
N LEU A 4 -11.84 5.70 -1.30
CA LEU A 4 -11.13 6.99 -1.21
C LEU A 4 -11.26 7.56 0.19
N ILE A 5 -12.47 7.58 0.74
CA ILE A 5 -12.74 8.06 2.10
C ILE A 5 -11.95 7.24 3.12
N TYR A 6 -11.95 5.92 2.96
CA TYR A 6 -11.15 5.05 3.82
C TYR A 6 -9.66 5.39 3.74
N GLY A 7 -9.09 5.43 2.53
CA GLY A 7 -7.66 5.72 2.34
C GLY A 7 -7.26 7.13 2.78
N THR A 8 -8.13 8.13 2.66
CA THR A 8 -7.84 9.47 3.17
C THR A 8 -7.92 9.51 4.68
N LEU A 9 -8.93 8.91 5.30
CA LEU A 9 -9.07 8.86 6.77
C LEU A 9 -7.91 8.10 7.42
N THR A 10 -7.53 6.95 6.88
CA THR A 10 -6.45 6.12 7.43
C THR A 10 -5.10 6.82 7.38
N THR A 11 -4.90 7.76 6.45
CA THR A 11 -3.68 8.57 6.36
C THR A 11 -3.78 9.84 7.19
N LEU A 12 -4.92 10.55 7.17
CA LEU A 12 -5.10 11.81 7.87
C LEU A 12 -5.07 11.68 9.39
N ILE A 13 -5.70 10.62 9.93
CA ILE A 13 -5.75 10.40 11.39
C ILE A 13 -4.34 10.28 12.00
N PRO A 14 -3.47 9.35 11.58
CA PRO A 14 -2.11 9.26 12.13
C PRO A 14 -1.24 10.47 11.78
N ALA A 15 -1.44 11.10 10.62
CA ALA A 15 -0.71 12.33 10.27
C ALA A 15 -1.08 13.50 11.21
N SER A 16 -2.37 13.68 11.48
CA SER A 16 -2.85 14.70 12.43
C SER A 16 -2.37 14.42 13.85
N ALA A 17 -2.37 13.16 14.29
CA ALA A 17 -1.81 12.78 15.58
C ALA A 17 -0.31 13.12 15.67
N ALA A 18 0.48 12.83 14.64
CA ALA A 18 1.89 13.20 14.59
C ALA A 18 2.10 14.72 14.65
N SER A 19 1.30 15.51 13.92
CA SER A 19 1.34 16.98 13.98
C SER A 19 0.96 17.51 15.37
N LEU A 20 -0.07 16.95 16.00
CA LEU A 20 -0.51 17.34 17.34
C LEU A 20 0.52 16.98 18.42
N ILE A 21 1.22 15.85 18.28
CA ILE A 21 2.35 15.49 19.16
C ILE A 21 3.44 16.57 19.06
N ALA A 22 3.82 16.96 17.84
CA ALA A 22 4.83 18.00 17.63
C ALA A 22 4.41 19.33 18.27
N ILE A 23 3.16 19.75 18.10
CA ILE A 23 2.60 20.96 18.72
C ILE A 23 2.57 20.85 20.25
N ALA A 24 2.16 19.71 20.79
CA ALA A 24 2.10 19.48 22.24
C ALA A 24 3.49 19.53 22.89
N LEU A 25 4.51 18.99 22.21
CA LEU A 25 5.90 19.07 22.66
C LEU A 25 6.42 20.53 22.67
N LEU A 26 6.10 21.31 21.64
CA LEU A 26 6.45 22.74 21.58
C LEU A 26 5.77 23.56 22.69
N ASN A 27 4.55 23.17 23.09
CA ASN A 27 3.78 23.83 24.14
C ASN A 27 4.09 23.27 25.56
N HIS A 28 5.11 22.42 25.72
CA HIS A 28 5.46 21.75 26.98
C HIS A 28 4.31 20.94 27.63
N GLN A 29 3.32 20.52 26.85
CA GLN A 29 2.20 19.72 27.33
C GLN A 29 2.56 18.23 27.30
N GLY A 30 3.38 17.80 28.26
CA GLY A 30 3.90 16.44 28.33
C GLY A 30 2.81 15.37 28.37
N ASN A 31 1.73 15.59 29.12
CA ASN A 31 0.66 14.61 29.26
C ASN A 31 -0.07 14.34 27.92
N THR A 32 -0.41 15.40 27.18
CA THR A 32 -1.05 15.30 25.85
C THR A 32 -0.11 14.60 24.85
N ALA A 33 1.18 14.94 24.88
CA ALA A 33 2.18 14.32 24.01
C ALA A 33 2.35 12.81 24.29
N ILE A 34 2.31 12.39 25.56
CA ILE A 34 2.39 10.98 25.95
C ILE A 34 1.16 10.21 25.46
N LEU A 35 -0.05 10.73 25.70
CA LEU A 35 -1.29 10.06 25.29
C LEU A 35 -1.37 9.88 23.76
N LEU A 36 -1.06 10.95 23.01
CA LEU A 36 -1.04 10.88 21.54
C LEU A 36 0.09 9.98 21.05
N GLY A 37 1.28 10.05 21.66
CA GLY A 37 2.42 9.20 21.34
C GLY A 37 2.10 7.71 21.53
N ASP A 38 1.49 7.36 22.66
CA ASP A 38 1.10 5.98 22.98
C ASP A 38 0.09 5.43 21.97
N SER A 39 -0.88 6.26 21.56
CA SER A 39 -1.84 5.88 20.52
C SER A 39 -1.18 5.61 19.16
N LEU A 40 -0.17 6.41 18.78
CA LEU A 40 0.55 6.25 17.52
C LEU A 40 1.47 5.01 17.55
N VAL A 41 2.14 4.77 18.68
CA VAL A 41 2.95 3.56 18.89
C VAL A 41 2.06 2.32 18.82
N THR A 42 0.92 2.32 19.51
CA THR A 42 -0.05 1.23 19.48
C THR A 42 -0.53 0.95 18.05
N TYR A 43 -0.85 1.98 17.28
CA TYR A 43 -1.22 1.86 15.87
C TYR A 43 -0.12 1.18 15.03
N ILE A 44 1.14 1.62 15.17
CA ILE A 44 2.27 1.01 14.43
C ILE A 44 2.47 -0.44 14.84
N VAL A 45 2.40 -0.75 16.14
CA VAL A 45 2.55 -2.12 16.65
C VAL A 45 1.49 -3.05 16.07
N ILE A 46 0.22 -2.62 16.05
CA ILE A 46 -0.88 -3.39 15.45
C ILE A 46 -0.60 -3.66 13.96
N LEU A 47 -0.11 -2.67 13.21
CA LEU A 47 0.24 -2.85 11.80
C LEU A 47 1.41 -3.83 11.60
N LEU A 48 2.44 -3.78 12.45
CA LEU A 48 3.55 -4.72 12.40
C LEU A 48 3.11 -6.15 12.68
N ILE A 49 2.22 -6.34 13.66
CA ILE A 49 1.61 -7.64 13.96
C ILE A 49 0.81 -8.13 12.74
N LEU A 50 0.00 -7.26 12.13
CA LEU A 50 -0.80 -7.61 10.96
C LEU A 50 0.08 -8.03 9.78
N ILE A 51 1.15 -7.29 9.49
CA ILE A 51 2.13 -7.63 8.45
C ILE A 51 2.75 -9.01 8.73
N GLY A 52 3.12 -9.28 9.99
CA GLY A 52 3.65 -10.59 10.39
C GLY A 52 2.67 -11.74 10.19
N ILE A 53 1.38 -11.53 10.50
CA ILE A 53 0.32 -12.52 10.26
C ILE A 53 0.16 -12.77 8.75
N TRP A 54 0.14 -11.71 7.94
CA TRP A 54 0.03 -11.80 6.49
C TRP A 54 1.20 -12.55 5.86
N GLU A 55 2.43 -12.23 6.24
CA GLU A 55 3.65 -12.92 5.77
C GLU A 55 3.57 -14.43 6.06
N ARG A 56 3.14 -14.81 7.26
CA ARG A 56 2.95 -16.23 7.63
C ARG A 56 1.86 -16.90 6.80
N ALA A 57 0.74 -16.22 6.57
CA ALA A 57 -0.38 -16.76 5.79
C ALA A 57 0.00 -16.98 4.31
N VAL A 58 0.66 -15.99 3.71
CA VAL A 58 1.17 -16.03 2.34
C VAL A 58 2.20 -17.14 2.19
N ARG A 59 3.17 -17.21 3.09
CA ARG A 59 4.20 -18.27 3.11
C ARG A 59 3.60 -19.67 3.25
N ARG A 60 2.60 -19.85 4.12
CA ARG A 60 1.91 -21.15 4.27
C ARG A 60 1.27 -21.60 2.97
N LYS A 61 0.69 -20.68 2.19
CA LYS A 61 0.11 -20.99 0.88
C LYS A 61 1.16 -21.29 -0.18
N LEU A 62 2.32 -20.65 -0.12
CA LEU A 62 3.42 -20.85 -1.07
C LEU A 62 4.21 -22.13 -0.81
N MET A 63 4.38 -22.51 0.46
CA MET A 63 4.94 -23.81 0.84
C MET A 63 4.11 -24.98 0.29
N MET A 64 2.78 -24.85 0.27
CA MET A 64 1.90 -25.84 -0.38
C MET A 64 2.12 -25.95 -1.90
N ARG A 65 2.69 -24.92 -2.53
CA ARG A 65 3.02 -24.88 -3.96
C ARG A 65 4.48 -25.22 -4.25
N GLN A 66 5.25 -25.66 -3.24
CA GLN A 66 6.69 -25.94 -3.32
C GLN A 66 7.54 -24.72 -3.73
N GLU A 67 7.03 -23.51 -3.56
CA GLU A 67 7.78 -22.27 -3.81
C GLU A 67 8.52 -21.85 -2.52
N VAL A 68 9.84 -21.73 -2.62
CA VAL A 68 10.69 -21.30 -1.49
C VAL A 68 10.91 -19.79 -1.57
N LEU A 69 10.31 -19.05 -0.64
CA LEU A 69 10.56 -17.61 -0.48
C LEU A 69 11.57 -17.36 0.65
N PRO A 70 12.52 -16.41 0.48
CA PRO A 70 13.40 -16.00 1.57
C PRO A 70 12.59 -15.43 2.74
N GLN A 71 13.01 -15.72 3.97
CA GLN A 71 12.36 -15.18 5.17
C GLN A 71 12.63 -13.69 5.32
N MET A 72 11.63 -12.95 5.81
CA MET A 72 11.82 -11.55 6.15
C MET A 72 12.75 -11.45 7.37
N PRO A 73 13.93 -10.81 7.25
CA PRO A 73 14.86 -10.72 8.36
C PRO A 73 14.33 -9.77 9.44
N ALA A 74 14.72 -9.97 10.70
CA ALA A 74 14.32 -9.11 11.81
C ALA A 74 14.67 -7.62 11.58
N SER A 75 15.77 -7.35 10.89
CA SER A 75 16.19 -5.99 10.50
C SER A 75 15.20 -5.29 9.57
N ALA A 76 14.35 -6.04 8.85
CA ALA A 76 13.32 -5.46 8.01
C ALA A 76 12.16 -4.87 8.83
N PHE A 77 11.90 -5.36 10.06
CA PHE A 77 10.89 -4.76 10.94
C PHE A 77 11.27 -3.34 11.37
N GLY A 78 12.56 -3.06 11.58
CA GLY A 78 13.03 -1.69 11.83
C GLY A 78 12.76 -0.76 10.65
N LYS A 79 12.97 -1.25 9.42
CA LYS A 79 12.66 -0.50 8.19
C LYS A 79 11.15 -0.28 8.02
N LEU A 80 10.32 -1.22 8.46
CA LEU A 80 8.86 -1.10 8.38
C LEU A 80 8.32 0.07 9.21
N ILE A 81 8.96 0.43 10.32
CA ILE A 81 8.52 1.58 11.15
C ILE A 81 8.50 2.87 10.33
N LEU A 82 9.48 3.07 9.43
CA LEU A 82 9.51 4.23 8.52
C LEU A 82 8.71 3.99 7.24
N ALA A 83 8.62 2.75 6.77
CA ALA A 83 7.87 2.42 5.57
C ALA A 83 6.35 2.52 5.76
N ILE A 84 5.83 2.22 6.97
CA ILE A 84 4.41 2.32 7.31
C ILE A 84 3.87 3.74 7.08
N PRO A 85 4.41 4.81 7.70
CA PRO A 85 3.90 6.15 7.47
C PRO A 85 4.11 6.57 6.00
N ALA A 86 5.26 6.24 5.40
CA ALA A 86 5.53 6.57 3.99
C ALA A 86 4.48 5.95 3.04
N THR A 87 4.13 4.68 3.25
CA THR A 87 3.11 3.99 2.44
C THR A 87 1.72 4.59 2.61
N GLN A 88 1.34 5.04 3.81
CA GLN A 88 0.05 5.73 4.01
C GLN A 88 -0.06 7.01 3.17
N PHE A 89 1.01 7.82 3.09
CA PHE A 89 1.04 9.01 2.24
C PHE A 89 0.99 8.66 0.75
N ILE A 90 1.81 7.70 0.32
CA ILE A 90 1.85 7.25 -1.08
C ILE A 90 0.49 6.69 -1.50
N LEU A 91 -0.16 5.90 -0.65
CA LEU A 91 -1.48 5.34 -0.91
C LEU A 91 -2.55 6.42 -1.05
N ALA A 92 -2.58 7.41 -0.15
CA ALA A 92 -3.53 8.51 -0.26
C ALA A 92 -3.35 9.29 -1.58
N ILE A 93 -2.10 9.58 -1.96
CA ILE A 93 -1.80 10.27 -3.22
C ILE A 93 -2.21 9.41 -4.42
N ALA A 94 -1.83 8.13 -4.42
CA ALA A 94 -2.15 7.21 -5.50
C ALA A 94 -3.67 7.06 -5.67
N LEU A 95 -4.43 6.95 -4.57
CA LEU A 95 -5.89 6.90 -4.60
C LEU A 95 -6.48 8.15 -5.26
N TRP A 96 -6.01 9.34 -4.92
CA TRP A 96 -6.44 10.56 -5.60
C TRP A 96 -6.08 10.58 -7.08
N GLN A 97 -4.88 10.13 -7.45
CA GLN A 97 -4.46 10.03 -8.85
C GLN A 97 -5.33 9.03 -9.64
N THR A 98 -5.75 7.93 -9.03
CA THR A 98 -6.62 6.95 -9.70
C THR A 98 -7.99 7.52 -10.07
N VAL A 99 -8.53 8.47 -9.29
CA VAL A 99 -9.78 9.16 -9.64
C VAL A 99 -9.63 9.98 -10.92
N LEU A 100 -8.44 10.52 -11.15
CA LEU A 100 -8.13 11.33 -12.33
C LEU A 100 -7.75 10.47 -13.55
N THR A 101 -7.50 9.17 -13.34
CA THR A 101 -7.05 8.26 -14.40
C THR A 101 -8.22 7.84 -15.28
N ARG A 102 -8.15 8.21 -16.56
CA ARG A 102 -9.21 7.90 -17.56
C ARG A 102 -8.90 6.70 -18.44
N GLN A 103 -7.67 6.24 -18.49
CA GLN A 103 -7.27 5.05 -19.24
C GLN A 103 -6.32 4.21 -18.39
N VAL A 104 -6.56 2.91 -18.36
CA VAL A 104 -5.77 1.95 -17.60
C VAL A 104 -5.41 0.80 -18.51
N GLU A 105 -4.11 0.55 -18.65
CA GLU A 105 -3.60 -0.63 -19.31
C GLU A 105 -3.30 -1.71 -18.27
N TRP A 106 -3.87 -2.90 -18.44
CA TRP A 106 -3.62 -4.05 -17.59
C TRP A 106 -3.38 -5.30 -18.43
N ARG A 107 -2.20 -5.91 -18.29
CA ARG A 107 -1.80 -7.13 -19.02
C ARG A 107 -1.93 -7.02 -20.55
N GLY A 108 -1.71 -5.84 -21.13
CA GLY A 108 -1.89 -5.60 -22.58
C GLY A 108 -3.36 -5.43 -23.00
N ILE A 109 -4.23 -5.16 -22.04
CA ILE A 109 -5.64 -4.83 -22.27
C ILE A 109 -5.84 -3.37 -21.84
N THR A 110 -6.32 -2.53 -22.75
CA THR A 110 -6.52 -1.10 -22.49
C THR A 110 -7.99 -0.83 -22.23
N TYR A 111 -8.27 -0.30 -21.04
CA TYR A 111 -9.61 0.13 -20.62
C TYR A 111 -9.68 1.66 -20.57
N GLN A 112 -10.80 2.22 -21.01
CA GLN A 112 -11.16 3.61 -20.78
C GLN A 112 -12.21 3.69 -19.67
N ILE A 113 -11.93 4.48 -18.65
CA ILE A 113 -12.83 4.74 -17.52
C ILE A 113 -13.43 6.12 -17.74
N LYS A 114 -14.73 6.16 -18.06
CA LYS A 114 -15.50 7.41 -18.20
C LYS A 114 -16.32 7.73 -16.94
N GLY A 115 -16.63 6.70 -16.15
CA GLY A 115 -17.35 6.82 -14.89
C GLY A 115 -17.36 5.50 -14.11
N PRO A 116 -17.94 5.48 -12.90
CA PRO A 116 -17.91 4.31 -12.00
C PRO A 116 -18.54 3.03 -12.58
N TRP A 117 -19.32 3.15 -13.66
CA TRP A 117 -19.95 2.03 -14.37
C TRP A 117 -19.80 2.12 -15.89
N ASP A 118 -19.06 3.11 -16.39
CA ASP A 118 -18.81 3.31 -17.83
C ASP A 118 -17.34 3.02 -18.11
N ILE A 119 -17.04 1.72 -18.24
CA ILE A 119 -15.73 1.20 -18.56
C ILE A 119 -15.80 0.59 -19.95
N LYS A 120 -15.05 1.15 -20.89
CA LYS A 120 -14.97 0.66 -22.28
C LYS A 120 -13.66 -0.04 -22.53
N LEU A 121 -13.73 -1.23 -23.09
CA LEU A 121 -12.57 -1.93 -23.62
C LEU A 121 -12.15 -1.25 -24.93
N LEU A 122 -10.94 -0.71 -24.99
CA LEU A 122 -10.40 -0.10 -26.21
C LEU A 122 -9.58 -1.11 -27.01
N GLU A 123 -8.68 -1.84 -26.33
CA GLU A 123 -7.77 -2.79 -26.98
C GLU A 123 -7.66 -4.06 -26.16
N TYR A 124 -7.60 -5.21 -26.85
CA TYR A 124 -7.48 -6.53 -26.23
C TYR A 124 -6.33 -7.32 -26.85
N PHE A 125 -5.13 -7.17 -26.29
CA PHE A 125 -3.95 -7.96 -26.66
C PHE A 125 -3.29 -8.54 -25.40
N PRO A 126 -3.95 -9.50 -24.73
CA PRO A 126 -3.44 -10.06 -23.48
C PRO A 126 -2.01 -10.58 -23.66
N TYR A 127 -1.10 -10.18 -22.78
CA TYR A 127 0.29 -10.62 -22.71
C TYR A 127 1.17 -10.27 -23.91
N ARG A 128 0.82 -9.25 -24.72
CA ARG A 128 1.61 -8.80 -25.87
C ARG A 128 3.11 -8.61 -25.55
N TYR A 129 3.41 -8.12 -24.35
CA TYR A 129 4.78 -7.87 -23.88
C TYR A 129 5.56 -9.15 -23.52
N LEU A 130 4.89 -10.25 -23.15
CA LEU A 130 5.57 -11.53 -22.86
C LEU A 130 6.07 -12.24 -24.12
N LYS A 131 5.53 -11.89 -25.30
CA LYS A 131 5.92 -12.51 -26.57
C LYS A 131 7.23 -11.96 -27.14
N ARG A 132 7.75 -10.83 -26.63
CA ARG A 132 8.92 -10.12 -27.21
C ARG A 132 10.29 -10.63 -26.73
N THR A 133 10.36 -11.47 -25.70
CA THR A 133 11.63 -11.88 -25.06
C THR A 133 12.15 -13.27 -25.43
N ASN A 134 11.67 -13.92 -26.51
CA ASN A 134 12.26 -15.18 -26.98
C ASN A 134 12.90 -15.05 -28.38
N PRO A 135 14.19 -14.66 -28.48
CA PRO A 135 14.92 -14.59 -29.74
C PRO A 135 15.45 -15.95 -30.25
N LYS A 136 14.99 -17.10 -29.73
CA LYS A 136 15.56 -18.42 -30.07
C LYS A 136 14.56 -19.47 -30.55
N THR A 137 13.62 -19.08 -31.41
CA THR A 137 12.89 -20.03 -32.26
C THR A 137 12.60 -19.38 -33.61
N SER A 138 13.63 -19.25 -34.43
CA SER A 138 13.49 -19.25 -35.88
C SER A 138 14.18 -20.52 -36.38
N LEU A 139 13.38 -21.33 -37.08
CA LEU A 139 13.70 -22.59 -37.76
C LEU A 139 15.01 -22.55 -38.54
#